data_AF-A0A8X6R770-F1
#
_entry.id   AF-A0A8X6R770-F1
#
_cell.length_a   1.000
_cell.length_b   1.000
_cell.length_c   1.000
_cell.angle_alpha   90.00
_cell.angle_beta   90.00
_cell.angle_gamma   90.00
#
_symmetry.space_group_name_H-M   'P 1'
#
loop_
_entity.id
_entity.type
_entity.pdbx_description
1 polymer ?
#
loop_
_entity_poly.entity_id
_entity_poly.type
_entity_poly.pdbx_seq_one_letter_code
_entity_poly.pdbx_strand_id
1 'polypeptide(L)'
;MQYLLQSVEPHSKAERLVLSFPATAANYSKAIEQLKERFGRDDLLVQIYVRDLLGLVMKNAVKGRSKTDLTYLYDELEGKLRALESLGRTQEKYGDFLIPLVESCLPEETLLAWERSRNHESTQNTRSLEHLMNFLRKEVQGLEMMQLARTGFGPQHNFRKYNAPVECVRQSELATTSALVNLDAGKRPLCIFCDKKHPSEKCFAVKKMSLND
;
A
#
# COMPACT_ATOMS: atom_id res chain seq x y z
N MET A 1 -9.39 -46.06 -1.77
CA MET A 1 -10.48 -45.05 -1.87
C MET A 1 -10.68 -44.26 -0.59
N GLN A 2 -10.67 -44.90 0.57
CA GLN A 2 -10.96 -44.24 1.86
C GLN A 2 -10.12 -42.98 2.12
N TYR A 3 -8.82 -43.01 1.79
CA TYR A 3 -7.95 -41.84 1.89
C TYR A 3 -8.41 -40.65 1.02
N LEU A 4 -8.83 -40.90 -0.22
CA LEU A 4 -9.34 -39.85 -1.12
C LEU A 4 -10.62 -39.21 -0.56
N LEU A 5 -11.53 -40.02 -0.01
CA LEU A 5 -12.76 -39.52 0.60
C LEU A 5 -12.45 -38.66 1.84
N GLN A 6 -11.48 -39.06 2.65
CA GLN A 6 -11.05 -38.28 3.81
C GLN A 6 -10.32 -36.98 3.41
N SER A 7 -9.71 -36.95 2.23
CA SER A 7 -8.95 -35.79 1.73
C SER A 7 -9.82 -34.75 1.03
N VAL A 8 -11.10 -35.05 0.79
CA VAL A 8 -12.02 -34.19 0.05
C VAL A 8 -13.08 -33.64 1.01
N GLU A 9 -13.51 -32.39 0.77
CA GLU A 9 -14.53 -31.75 1.59
C GLU A 9 -15.88 -32.52 1.51
N PRO A 10 -16.53 -32.82 2.66
CA PRO A 10 -17.82 -33.50 2.69
C PRO A 10 -18.90 -32.73 1.92
N HIS A 11 -19.79 -33.45 1.23
CA HIS A 11 -20.88 -32.92 0.41
C HIS A 11 -20.45 -32.09 -0.82
N SER A 12 -19.16 -32.06 -1.15
CA SER A 12 -18.64 -31.34 -2.30
C SER A 12 -18.88 -32.06 -3.63
N LYS A 13 -18.69 -31.33 -4.74
CA LYS A 13 -18.71 -31.92 -6.10
C LYS A 13 -17.57 -32.92 -6.30
N ALA A 14 -16.45 -32.74 -5.60
CA ALA A 14 -15.30 -33.64 -5.65
C ALA A 14 -15.60 -34.95 -4.91
N GLU A 15 -16.29 -34.90 -3.75
CA GLU A 15 -16.67 -36.11 -3.00
C GLU A 15 -17.60 -37.00 -3.85
N ARG A 16 -18.63 -36.39 -4.46
CA ARG A 16 -19.55 -37.11 -5.36
C ARG A 16 -18.82 -37.79 -6.52
N LEU A 17 -17.76 -37.17 -7.04
CA LEU A 17 -16.93 -37.74 -8.09
C LEU A 17 -16.15 -38.94 -7.56
N VAL A 18 -15.51 -38.85 -6.39
CA VAL A 18 -14.78 -39.97 -5.78
C VAL A 18 -15.72 -41.14 -5.47
N LEU A 19 -16.91 -40.88 -4.93
CA LEU A 19 -17.93 -41.90 -4.63
C LEU A 19 -18.50 -42.59 -5.88
N SER A 20 -18.37 -41.97 -7.06
CA SER A 20 -18.81 -42.60 -8.33
C SER A 20 -17.92 -43.76 -8.77
N PHE A 21 -16.71 -43.88 -8.21
CA PHE A 21 -15.80 -44.98 -8.49
C PHE A 21 -15.99 -46.13 -7.50
N PRO A 22 -16.10 -47.39 -7.97
CA PRO A 22 -16.03 -48.55 -7.08
C PRO A 22 -14.72 -48.56 -6.28
N ALA A 23 -14.80 -48.94 -5.00
CA ALA A 23 -13.69 -48.89 -4.05
C ALA A 23 -12.61 -49.96 -4.28
N THR A 24 -11.94 -49.91 -5.42
CA THR A 24 -10.85 -50.81 -5.81
C THR A 24 -9.52 -50.07 -5.93
N ALA A 25 -8.41 -50.80 -5.84
CA ALA A 25 -7.07 -50.22 -6.00
C ALA A 25 -6.85 -49.65 -7.41
N ALA A 26 -7.32 -50.35 -8.44
CA ALA A 26 -7.17 -49.95 -9.85
C ALA A 26 -7.92 -48.64 -10.20
N ASN A 27 -8.98 -48.30 -9.45
CA ASN A 27 -9.74 -47.07 -9.68
C ASN A 27 -9.14 -45.85 -8.96
N TYR A 28 -8.09 -46.02 -8.15
CA TYR A 28 -7.49 -44.92 -7.40
C TYR A 28 -6.79 -43.89 -8.28
N SER A 29 -5.97 -44.35 -9.21
CA SER A 29 -5.36 -43.48 -10.22
C SER A 29 -6.43 -42.79 -11.06
N LYS A 30 -7.43 -43.53 -11.54
CA LYS A 30 -8.52 -42.99 -12.37
C LYS A 30 -9.33 -41.90 -11.67
N ALA A 31 -9.64 -42.08 -10.38
CA ALA A 31 -10.34 -41.07 -9.59
C ALA A 31 -9.49 -39.79 -9.44
N ILE A 32 -8.18 -39.92 -9.21
CA ILE A 32 -7.26 -38.77 -9.15
C ILE A 32 -7.16 -38.06 -10.49
N GLU A 33 -7.02 -38.80 -11.59
CA GLU A 33 -6.97 -38.23 -12.94
C GLU A 33 -8.24 -37.44 -13.25
N GLN A 34 -9.42 -37.98 -12.95
CA GLN A 34 -10.69 -37.28 -13.13
C GLN A 34 -10.85 -36.07 -12.20
N LEU A 35 -10.34 -36.13 -10.97
CA LEU A 35 -10.29 -34.96 -10.08
C LEU A 35 -9.40 -33.86 -10.67
N LYS A 36 -8.22 -34.22 -11.19
CA LYS A 36 -7.30 -33.27 -11.82
C LYS A 36 -7.89 -32.68 -13.10
N GLU A 37 -8.46 -33.49 -13.98
CA GLU A 37 -9.08 -33.04 -15.22
C GLU A 37 -10.23 -32.07 -14.95
N ARG A 38 -11.07 -32.36 -13.94
CA ARG A 38 -12.24 -31.54 -13.64
C ARG A 38 -11.91 -30.28 -12.85
N PHE A 39 -10.97 -30.35 -11.90
CA PHE A 39 -10.72 -29.29 -10.92
C PHE A 39 -9.33 -28.67 -11.00
N GLY A 40 -8.31 -29.41 -11.45
CA GLY A 40 -6.94 -28.93 -11.69
C GLY A 40 -6.78 -28.22 -13.03
N ARG A 41 -7.66 -27.26 -13.33
CA ARG A 41 -7.64 -26.49 -14.58
C ARG A 41 -6.71 -25.29 -14.43
N ASP A 42 -5.42 -25.53 -14.64
CA ASP A 42 -4.38 -24.51 -14.53
C ASP A 42 -4.64 -23.32 -15.47
N ASP A 43 -5.14 -23.56 -16.68
CA ASP A 43 -5.47 -22.49 -17.63
C ASP A 43 -6.54 -21.53 -17.09
N LEU A 44 -7.53 -22.06 -16.36
CA LEU A 44 -8.56 -21.25 -15.72
C LEU A 44 -7.98 -20.43 -14.58
N LEU A 45 -7.10 -21.03 -13.77
CA LEU A 45 -6.43 -20.33 -12.67
C LEU A 45 -5.54 -19.19 -13.20
N VAL A 46 -4.74 -19.45 -14.25
CA VAL A 46 -3.97 -18.39 -14.94
C VAL A 46 -4.89 -17.26 -15.37
N GLN A 47 -6.03 -17.59 -16.00
CA GLN A 47 -6.97 -16.58 -16.46
C GLN A 47 -7.58 -15.76 -15.29
N ILE A 48 -7.87 -16.39 -14.16
CA ILE A 48 -8.35 -15.68 -12.95
C ILE A 48 -7.28 -14.73 -12.45
N TYR A 49 -6.03 -15.18 -12.26
CA TYR A 49 -4.96 -14.34 -11.74
C TYR A 49 -4.61 -13.18 -12.65
N VAL A 50 -4.59 -13.39 -13.98
CA VAL A 50 -4.36 -12.31 -14.96
C VAL A 50 -5.51 -11.30 -14.92
N ARG A 51 -6.77 -11.75 -14.84
CA ARG A 51 -7.93 -10.84 -14.72
C ARG A 51 -7.91 -10.08 -13.40
N ASP A 52 -7.51 -10.71 -12.31
CA ASP A 52 -7.36 -10.05 -11.01
C ASP A 52 -6.30 -8.94 -11.07
N LEU A 53 -5.13 -9.23 -11.68
CA LEU A 53 -4.08 -8.22 -11.90
C LEU A 53 -4.58 -7.05 -12.75
N LEU A 54 -5.27 -7.32 -13.86
CA LEU A 54 -5.90 -6.28 -14.67
C LEU A 54 -6.96 -5.50 -13.86
N GLY A 55 -7.69 -6.18 -12.98
CA GLY A 55 -8.62 -5.56 -12.04
C GLY A 55 -7.92 -4.60 -11.07
N LEU A 56 -6.72 -4.93 -10.60
CA LEU A 56 -5.90 -4.03 -9.77
C LEU A 56 -5.47 -2.79 -10.56
N VAL A 57 -5.00 -2.94 -11.79
CA VAL A 57 -4.69 -1.81 -12.69
C VAL A 57 -5.89 -0.87 -12.81
N MET A 58 -7.07 -1.42 -13.13
CA MET A 58 -8.28 -0.62 -13.31
C MET A 58 -8.72 0.09 -12.03
N LYS A 59 -8.63 -0.58 -10.87
CA LYS A 59 -8.93 0.04 -9.57
C LYS A 59 -8.03 1.23 -9.31
N ASN A 60 -6.74 1.13 -9.64
CA ASN A 60 -5.77 2.17 -9.36
C ASN A 60 -5.85 3.33 -10.38
N ALA A 61 -6.19 3.03 -11.63
CA ALA A 61 -6.51 4.05 -12.65
C ALA A 61 -7.78 4.85 -12.29
N VAL A 62 -8.84 4.18 -11.82
CA VAL A 62 -10.15 4.82 -11.52
C VAL A 62 -10.14 5.57 -10.19
N LYS A 63 -9.43 5.06 -9.17
CA LYS A 63 -9.31 5.73 -7.86
C LYS A 63 -8.47 7.01 -7.88
N GLY A 64 -8.02 7.44 -9.06
CA GLY A 64 -7.41 8.74 -9.32
C GLY A 64 -6.41 9.15 -8.26
N ARG A 65 -5.20 8.60 -8.29
CA ARG A 65 -4.05 9.00 -7.45
C ARG A 65 -4.34 9.10 -5.94
N SER A 66 -5.46 8.56 -5.46
CA SER A 66 -5.70 8.47 -4.02
C SER A 66 -4.70 7.49 -3.43
N LYS A 67 -4.33 7.68 -2.16
CA LYS A 67 -3.47 6.75 -1.41
C LYS A 67 -4.15 5.39 -1.35
N THR A 68 -3.92 4.56 -2.35
CA THR A 68 -4.04 3.12 -2.21
C THR A 68 -3.02 2.70 -1.19
N ASP A 69 -3.44 1.88 -0.23
CA ASP A 69 -2.52 1.28 0.73
C ASP A 69 -1.49 0.47 -0.05
N LEU A 70 -0.25 0.99 -0.11
CA LEU A 70 0.83 0.39 -0.87
C LEU A 70 1.17 -1.00 -0.33
N THR A 71 1.00 -1.21 0.98
CA THR A 71 1.18 -2.51 1.63
C THR A 71 0.19 -3.53 1.07
N TYR A 72 -1.10 -3.19 1.07
CA TYR A 72 -2.14 -4.06 0.49
C TYR A 72 -1.90 -4.33 -1.00
N LEU A 73 -1.52 -3.31 -1.77
CA LEU A 73 -1.24 -3.48 -3.19
C LEU A 73 -0.05 -4.43 -3.42
N TYR A 74 1.02 -4.27 -2.66
CA TYR A 74 2.19 -5.13 -2.73
C TYR A 74 1.84 -6.58 -2.39
N ASP A 75 1.08 -6.82 -1.32
CA ASP A 75 0.68 -8.17 -0.90
C ASP A 75 -0.17 -8.88 -1.97
N GLU A 76 -1.13 -8.16 -2.57
CA GLU A 76 -1.92 -8.69 -3.68
C GLU A 76 -1.05 -8.99 -4.90
N LEU A 77 -0.18 -8.06 -5.31
CA LEU A 77 0.71 -8.27 -6.46
C LEU A 77 1.64 -9.47 -6.23
N GLU A 78 2.30 -9.55 -5.09
CA GLU A 78 3.19 -10.66 -4.74
C GLU A 78 2.43 -11.99 -4.72
N GLY A 79 1.23 -12.02 -4.12
CA GLY A 79 0.40 -13.22 -4.07
C GLY A 79 0.00 -13.73 -5.46
N LYS A 80 -0.45 -12.85 -6.35
CA LYS A 80 -0.86 -13.23 -7.72
C LYS A 80 0.34 -13.64 -8.57
N LEU A 81 1.47 -12.95 -8.46
CA LEU A 81 2.70 -13.30 -9.19
C LEU A 81 3.25 -14.66 -8.74
N ARG A 82 3.28 -14.93 -7.43
CA ARG A 82 3.71 -16.23 -6.88
C ARG A 82 2.79 -17.38 -7.32
N ALA A 83 1.49 -17.13 -7.40
CA ALA A 83 0.54 -18.12 -7.90
C ALA A 83 0.75 -18.42 -9.40
N LEU A 84 1.01 -17.39 -10.21
CA LEU A 84 1.35 -17.54 -11.62
C LEU A 84 2.67 -18.31 -11.82
N GLU A 85 3.68 -18.02 -10.99
CA GLU A 85 4.95 -18.74 -11.01
C GLU A 85 4.78 -20.23 -10.68
N SER A 86 3.94 -20.56 -9.69
CA SER A 86 3.60 -21.94 -9.31
C SER A 86 2.90 -22.71 -10.45
N LEU A 87 2.24 -22.01 -11.37
CA LEU A 87 1.62 -22.55 -12.59
C LEU A 87 2.57 -22.54 -13.81
N GLY A 88 3.87 -22.31 -13.58
CA GLY A 88 4.91 -22.33 -14.62
C GLY A 88 5.03 -21.05 -15.43
N ARG A 89 4.40 -19.95 -15.00
CA ARG A 89 4.52 -18.62 -15.62
C ARG A 89 5.64 -17.82 -14.97
N THR A 90 6.87 -18.30 -15.17
CA THR A 90 8.08 -17.69 -14.60
C THR A 90 8.38 -16.33 -15.21
N GLN A 91 9.15 -15.53 -14.47
CA GLN A 91 9.62 -14.23 -14.93
C GLN A 91 10.39 -14.31 -16.25
N GLU A 92 11.19 -15.36 -16.47
CA GLU A 92 11.97 -15.52 -17.71
C GLU A 92 11.10 -15.63 -18.96
N LYS A 93 9.88 -16.18 -18.83
CA LYS A 93 8.97 -16.42 -19.96
C LYS A 93 7.96 -15.29 -20.15
N TYR A 94 7.59 -14.59 -19.07
CA TYR A 94 6.48 -13.64 -19.07
C TYR A 94 6.86 -12.25 -18.53
N GLY A 95 8.11 -12.03 -18.15
CA GLY A 95 8.60 -10.77 -17.56
C GLY A 95 8.25 -9.54 -18.39
N ASP A 96 8.41 -9.63 -19.71
CA ASP A 96 8.11 -8.53 -20.65
C ASP A 96 6.65 -8.06 -20.58
N PHE A 97 5.72 -8.93 -20.19
CA PHE A 97 4.30 -8.58 -20.00
C PHE A 97 3.96 -8.27 -18.55
N LEU A 98 4.60 -8.96 -17.60
CA LEU A 98 4.33 -8.79 -16.17
C LEU A 98 4.87 -7.47 -15.65
N ILE A 99 6.03 -7.01 -16.10
CA ILE A 99 6.63 -5.75 -15.63
C ILE A 99 5.73 -4.55 -15.94
N PRO A 100 5.31 -4.29 -17.21
CA PRO A 100 4.44 -3.16 -17.50
C PRO A 100 3.08 -3.26 -16.79
N LEU A 101 2.60 -4.48 -16.55
CA LEU A 101 1.34 -4.71 -15.84
C LEU A 101 1.45 -4.32 -14.37
N VAL A 102 2.54 -4.70 -13.70
CA VAL A 102 2.82 -4.32 -12.31
C VAL A 102 3.03 -2.82 -12.22
N GLU A 103 3.81 -2.22 -13.12
CA GLU A 103 4.00 -0.76 -13.17
C GLU A 103 2.66 -0.04 -13.33
N SER A 104 1.77 -0.54 -14.19
CA SER A 104 0.42 0.03 -14.37
C SER A 104 -0.47 -0.08 -13.12
N CYS A 105 -0.14 -0.97 -12.18
CA CYS A 105 -0.83 -1.03 -10.89
C CYS A 105 -0.34 0.04 -9.91
N LEU A 106 0.83 0.64 -10.10
CA LEU A 106 1.43 1.47 -9.05
C LEU A 106 0.89 2.91 -9.04
N PRO A 107 0.80 3.55 -7.86
CA PRO A 107 0.54 4.98 -7.76
C PRO A 107 1.63 5.81 -8.43
N GLU A 108 1.26 7.00 -8.92
CA GLU A 108 2.18 7.92 -9.61
C GLU A 108 3.43 8.25 -8.77
N GLU A 109 3.25 8.50 -7.47
CA GLU A 109 4.37 8.79 -6.55
C GLU A 109 5.36 7.60 -6.47
N THR A 110 4.84 6.38 -6.37
CA THR A 110 5.64 5.15 -6.31
C THR A 110 6.34 4.85 -7.62
N LEU A 111 5.66 5.05 -8.76
CA LEU A 111 6.25 4.92 -10.09
C LEU A 111 7.40 5.90 -10.29
N LEU A 112 7.21 7.15 -9.86
CA LEU A 112 8.22 8.17 -10.02
C LEU A 112 9.44 7.89 -9.12
N ALA A 113 9.23 7.37 -7.91
CA ALA A 113 10.31 6.88 -7.05
C ALA A 113 11.05 5.69 -7.69
N TRP A 114 10.31 4.76 -8.29
CA TRP A 114 10.87 3.62 -9.03
C TRP A 114 11.75 4.09 -10.20
N GLU A 115 11.27 4.99 -11.07
CA GLU A 115 12.07 5.53 -12.18
C GLU A 115 13.32 6.28 -11.70
N ARG A 116 13.25 6.97 -10.55
CA ARG A 116 14.45 7.60 -9.95
C ARG A 116 15.46 6.57 -9.48
N SER A 117 15.02 5.50 -8.81
CA SER A 117 15.92 4.42 -8.37
C SER A 117 16.59 3.71 -9.55
N ARG A 118 15.85 3.54 -10.65
CA ARG A 118 16.32 2.90 -11.88
C ARG A 118 17.50 3.63 -12.52
N ASN A 119 17.48 4.96 -12.51
CA ASN A 119 18.54 5.77 -13.12
C ASN A 119 19.85 5.80 -12.31
N HIS A 120 19.84 5.31 -11.07
CA HIS A 120 21.02 5.27 -10.21
C HIS A 120 21.79 3.95 -10.31
N GLU A 121 21.19 2.89 -10.86
CA GLU A 121 21.81 1.59 -11.06
C GLU A 121 22.25 1.42 -12.54
N SER A 122 23.52 1.67 -12.82
CA SER A 122 24.12 1.72 -14.17
C SER A 122 24.19 0.37 -14.94
N THR A 123 23.47 -0.67 -14.52
CA THR A 123 23.55 -2.00 -15.13
C THR A 123 22.29 -2.33 -15.92
N GLN A 124 22.46 -2.90 -17.12
CA GLN A 124 21.34 -3.27 -18.01
C GLN A 124 20.40 -4.35 -17.43
N ASN A 125 20.78 -5.00 -16.32
CA ASN A 125 20.03 -6.08 -15.67
C ASN A 125 18.96 -5.59 -14.67
N THR A 126 18.75 -4.27 -14.58
CA THR A 126 17.83 -3.60 -13.65
C THR A 126 16.35 -3.73 -14.04
N ARG A 127 16.04 -4.19 -15.26
CA ARG A 127 14.67 -4.38 -15.76
C ARG A 127 14.11 -5.77 -15.45
N SER A 128 14.43 -6.30 -14.29
CA SER A 128 13.89 -7.59 -13.83
C SER A 128 12.71 -7.34 -12.90
N LEU A 129 11.64 -8.14 -13.05
CA LEU A 129 10.45 -8.06 -12.21
C LEU A 129 10.81 -8.27 -10.72
N GLU A 130 11.82 -9.08 -10.43
CA GLU A 130 12.39 -9.26 -9.10
C GLU A 130 12.90 -7.94 -8.50
N HIS A 131 13.58 -7.10 -9.29
CA HIS A 131 14.07 -5.81 -8.81
C HIS A 131 12.91 -4.85 -8.49
N LEU A 132 11.88 -4.84 -9.34
CA LEU A 132 10.66 -4.07 -9.10
C LEU A 132 9.97 -4.52 -7.80
N MET A 133 9.76 -5.83 -7.61
CA MET A 133 9.14 -6.35 -6.40
C MET A 133 10.00 -6.09 -5.15
N ASN A 134 11.33 -6.17 -5.26
CA ASN A 134 12.24 -5.82 -4.17
C ASN A 134 12.21 -4.33 -3.84
N PHE A 135 12.08 -3.45 -4.83
CA PHE A 135 11.88 -2.03 -4.61
C PHE A 135 10.58 -1.76 -3.85
N LEU A 136 9.46 -2.35 -4.30
CA LEU A 136 8.17 -2.19 -3.63
C LEU A 136 8.20 -2.67 -2.19
N ARG A 137 8.86 -3.80 -1.93
CA ARG A 137 9.07 -4.30 -0.57
C ARG A 137 9.81 -3.29 0.31
N LYS A 138 10.87 -2.66 -0.21
CA LYS A 138 11.62 -1.61 0.52
C LYS A 138 10.77 -0.38 0.77
N GLU A 139 9.95 0.04 -0.19
CA GLU A 139 9.02 1.16 -0.02
C GLU A 139 7.98 0.87 1.07
N VAL A 140 7.39 -0.33 1.08
CA VAL A 140 6.46 -0.76 2.14
C VAL A 140 7.13 -0.73 3.51
N GLN A 141 8.32 -1.32 3.65
CA GLN A 141 9.10 -1.26 4.90
C GLN A 141 9.43 0.17 5.31
N GLY A 142 9.77 1.03 4.35
CA GLY A 142 10.03 2.45 4.57
C GLY A 142 8.80 3.20 5.09
N LEU A 143 7.61 2.89 4.59
CA LEU A 143 6.35 3.45 5.08
C LEU A 143 6.06 3.02 6.52
N GLU A 144 6.30 1.74 6.85
CA GLU A 144 6.15 1.23 8.22
C GLU A 144 7.11 1.94 9.19
N MET A 145 8.38 2.08 8.80
CA MET A 145 9.39 2.80 9.58
C MET A 145 9.04 4.29 9.74
N MET A 146 8.52 4.93 8.69
CA MET A 146 8.07 6.32 8.76
C MET A 146 6.86 6.47 9.69
N GLN A 147 5.92 5.53 9.66
CA GLN A 147 4.78 5.50 10.57
C GLN A 147 5.26 5.37 12.01
N LEU A 148 6.16 4.44 12.30
CA LEU A 148 6.79 4.28 13.61
C LEU A 148 7.49 5.57 14.08
N ALA A 149 8.25 6.24 13.21
CA ALA A 149 8.93 7.49 13.55
C ALA A 149 7.93 8.62 13.90
N ARG A 150 6.79 8.67 13.20
CA ARG A 150 5.74 9.68 13.42
C ARG A 150 4.91 9.43 14.68
N THR A 151 4.67 8.16 15.02
CA THR A 151 3.83 7.79 16.18
C THR A 151 4.63 7.42 17.42
N GLY A 152 5.94 7.17 17.30
CA GLY A 152 6.79 6.61 18.35
C GLY A 152 7.00 7.50 19.57
N PHE A 153 6.73 8.82 19.45
CA PHE A 153 6.83 9.78 20.55
C PHE A 153 5.49 10.42 20.94
N GLY A 154 4.37 9.96 20.37
CA GLY A 154 3.04 10.44 20.72
C GLY A 154 2.49 9.78 21.98
N PRO A 155 1.69 10.47 22.82
CA PRO A 155 1.02 9.83 23.94
C PRO A 155 0.10 8.71 23.42
N GLN A 156 0.24 7.51 23.99
CA GLN A 156 -0.58 6.33 23.71
C GLN A 156 -2.04 6.59 24.11
N HIS A 157 -2.80 7.32 23.28
CA HIS A 157 -4.22 7.49 23.50
C HIS A 157 -4.98 6.54 22.58
N ASN A 158 -5.66 5.58 23.20
CA ASN A 158 -6.55 4.60 22.57
C ASN A 158 -7.35 5.22 21.42
N PHE A 159 -7.13 4.73 20.20
CA PHE A 159 -7.96 5.06 19.04
C PHE A 159 -9.36 4.47 19.23
N ARG A 160 -10.23 5.17 19.95
CA ARG A 160 -11.67 5.04 19.74
C ARG A 160 -11.97 5.65 18.38
N LYS A 161 -12.35 4.80 17.43
CA LYS A 161 -13.01 5.21 16.18
C LYS A 161 -14.18 6.13 16.54
N TYR A 162 -14.07 7.41 16.20
CA TYR A 162 -15.23 8.29 16.10
C TYR A 162 -15.00 9.29 14.98
N ASN A 163 -15.86 9.23 13.96
CA ASN A 163 -16.00 10.26 12.95
C ASN A 163 -16.41 11.56 13.64
N ALA A 164 -15.53 12.56 13.65
CA ALA A 164 -15.87 13.93 14.02
C ALA A 164 -15.18 14.91 13.05
N PRO A 165 -15.83 16.02 12.69
CA PRO A 165 -15.39 16.92 11.64
C PRO A 165 -14.11 17.63 12.06
N VAL A 166 -13.28 17.95 11.06
CA VAL A 166 -12.00 18.63 11.19
C VAL A 166 -12.19 20.00 11.85
N GLU A 167 -12.05 20.07 13.17
CA GLU A 167 -11.73 21.31 13.88
C GLU A 167 -10.20 21.45 13.91
N CYS A 168 -9.73 22.41 13.10
CA CYS A 168 -8.34 22.82 13.03
C CYS A 168 -7.93 23.47 14.36
N VAL A 169 -7.33 22.67 15.26
CA VAL A 169 -6.64 23.15 16.45
C VAL A 169 -5.31 23.77 16.03
N ARG A 170 -5.33 25.10 15.95
CA ARG A 170 -4.25 26.07 16.20
C ARG A 170 -2.84 25.49 16.02
N GLN A 171 -2.39 25.45 14.77
CA GLN A 171 -0.96 25.47 14.48
C GLN A 171 -0.37 26.75 15.07
N SER A 172 0.48 26.59 16.07
CA SER A 172 1.54 27.55 16.37
C SER A 172 2.26 27.80 15.05
N GLU A 173 2.07 29.00 14.51
CA GLU A 173 2.65 29.44 13.24
C GLU A 173 4.18 29.26 13.30
N LEU A 174 4.66 28.25 12.59
CA LEU A 174 6.05 28.21 12.17
C LEU A 174 6.27 29.46 11.34
N ALA A 175 7.05 30.40 11.87
CA ALA A 175 7.39 31.65 11.22
C ALA A 175 8.05 31.35 9.87
N THR A 176 7.27 31.44 8.80
CA THR A 176 7.75 31.35 7.43
C THR A 176 7.96 32.78 6.94
N THR A 177 9.09 33.05 6.28
CA THR A 177 9.48 34.37 5.77
C THR A 177 8.41 35.03 4.89
N SER A 178 7.52 34.26 4.28
CA SER A 178 6.37 34.72 3.50
C SER A 178 5.31 35.49 4.31
N ALA A 179 5.25 35.34 5.64
CA ALA A 179 4.30 36.07 6.48
C ALA A 179 4.71 37.54 6.72
N LEU A 180 5.98 37.89 6.51
CA LEU A 180 6.48 39.27 6.67
C LEU A 180 6.06 40.20 5.53
N VAL A 181 5.79 39.64 4.34
CA VAL A 181 5.51 40.43 3.13
C VAL A 181 4.02 40.74 2.92
N ASN A 182 3.11 40.10 3.68
CA ASN A 182 1.66 40.36 3.62
C ASN A 182 1.13 40.90 4.95
N LEU A 183 1.59 42.09 5.34
CA LEU A 183 1.06 42.85 6.48
C LEU A 183 -0.20 43.64 6.09
N ASP A 184 -1.18 42.99 5.45
CA ASP A 184 -2.48 43.60 5.17
C ASP A 184 -3.61 42.56 5.25
N ALA A 185 -3.87 42.04 6.46
CA ALA A 185 -5.14 41.37 6.77
C ALA A 185 -5.43 41.31 8.28
N GLY A 186 -6.10 42.34 8.81
CA GLY A 186 -7.22 42.17 9.74
C GLY A 186 -6.98 41.74 11.20
N LYS A 187 -5.77 41.37 11.64
CA LYS A 187 -5.49 41.07 13.07
C LYS A 187 -4.37 41.97 13.59
N ARG A 188 -4.73 42.99 14.38
CA ARG A 188 -3.73 43.80 15.11
C ARG A 188 -2.95 42.87 16.03
N PRO A 189 -1.61 42.75 15.89
CA PRO A 189 -0.81 41.90 16.77
C PRO A 189 -0.95 42.39 18.22
N LEU A 190 -0.96 41.45 19.16
CA LEU A 190 -0.86 41.76 20.57
C LEU A 190 0.52 42.37 20.86
N CYS A 191 0.59 43.26 21.84
CA CYS A 191 1.85 43.83 22.27
C CYS A 191 2.79 42.74 22.80
N ILE A 192 4.00 42.64 22.25
CA ILE A 192 5.00 41.64 22.64
C ILE A 192 5.47 41.76 24.11
N PHE A 193 5.22 42.90 24.75
CA PHE A 193 5.70 43.18 26.11
C PHE A 193 4.65 42.95 27.19
N CYS A 194 3.36 42.90 26.84
CA CYS A 194 2.30 42.80 27.83
C CYS A 194 1.02 42.09 27.35
N ASP A 195 1.06 41.51 26.15
CA ASP A 195 -0.04 40.77 25.50
C ASP A 195 -1.37 41.52 25.38
N LYS A 196 -1.33 42.86 25.46
CA LYS A 196 -2.51 43.75 25.31
C LYS A 196 -2.64 44.26 23.88
N LYS A 197 -3.87 44.63 23.50
CA LYS A 197 -4.22 45.13 22.15
C LYS A 197 -3.75 46.57 21.92
N HIS A 198 -2.47 46.75 21.67
CA HIS A 198 -1.89 48.01 21.19
C HIS A 198 -0.56 47.73 20.45
N PRO A 199 -0.08 48.66 19.60
CA PRO A 199 1.26 48.58 19.04
C PRO A 199 2.31 48.51 20.15
N SER A 200 3.30 47.61 20.01
CA SER A 200 4.38 47.44 20.98
C SER A 200 5.14 48.74 21.26
N GLU A 201 5.24 49.63 20.26
CA GLU A 201 5.85 50.96 20.36
C GLU A 201 5.17 51.88 21.38
N LYS A 202 3.85 51.71 21.60
CA LYS A 202 3.05 52.53 22.53
C LYS A 202 2.83 51.82 23.86
N CYS A 203 3.66 50.83 24.19
CA CYS A 203 3.51 50.05 25.42
C CYS A 203 3.87 50.85 26.67
N PHE A 204 2.86 51.16 27.48
CA PHE A 204 3.05 51.85 28.76
C PHE A 204 3.81 51.00 29.79
N ALA A 205 3.76 49.66 29.69
CA ALA A 205 4.51 48.77 30.58
C ALA A 205 6.01 48.91 30.36
N VAL A 206 6.47 49.00 29.10
CA VAL A 206 7.89 49.23 28.76
C VAL A 206 8.35 50.60 29.24
N LYS A 207 7.51 51.63 29.10
CA LYS A 207 7.85 53.00 29.55
C LYS A 207 8.01 53.11 31.08
N LYS A 208 7.51 52.13 31.84
CA LYS A 208 7.65 52.04 33.30
C LYS A 208 8.81 51.13 33.75
N MET A 209 9.47 50.43 32.84
CA MET A 209 10.65 49.64 33.19
C MET A 209 11.85 50.60 33.24
N SER A 210 12.30 50.93 34.45
CA SER A 210 13.58 51.60 34.65
C SER A 210 14.70 50.65 34.22
N LEU A 211 15.58 51.12 33.33
CA LEU A 211 16.85 50.47 33.07
C LEU A 211 17.69 50.57 34.35
N ASN A 212 17.83 49.45 35.06
CA ASN A 212 18.95 49.31 35.97
C ASN A 212 20.11 48.83 35.09
N ASP A 213 21.14 49.66 34.94
CA ASP A 213 22.42 49.27 34.35
C ASP A 213 23.08 48.14 35.16
#